data_AF-A0A6B3C426-F1
#
_entry.id   AF-A0A6B3C426-F1
#
_cell.length_a   1.000
_cell.length_b   1.000
_cell.length_c   1.000
_cell.angle_alpha   90.00
_cell.angle_beta   90.00
_cell.angle_gamma   90.00
#
_symmetry.space_group_name_H-M   'P 1'
#
loop_
_entity.id
_entity.type
_entity.pdbx_description
1 polymer ?
#
loop_
_entity_poly.entity_id
_entity_poly.type
_entity_poly.pdbx_seq_one_letter_code
_entity_poly.pdbx_strand_id
1 'polypeptide(L)'
;MTLITRRSILIAGTATAGAVLAPVASATAAPATARGTRITVAAGETYELSATTRVARLSIAEGGKIAAPDGYSVTLTVDGVETGQLLTETGGTRTLIQAGTYGGDVVLTVAEANPVTYETLTFPFRQALYVDAGGVERAKSVLTSVIGGRLTDTAAKNVSITSTGECFDGVYVKDADYKLERPVISFTGNGRSDFAGYGAAVVGTGSATTLVVDGARIATKGVVRTGVIADAGANVVVKNSRIHTRNGVLPADYQATVETPYMQSVPWMLGLDGNVRATNLIGAGSRATYLDSTVFSETWGALSVEGGRGLKLTVVNSQVGNTGSYGYGTYAIGDATVRVLGSRFDVGSYATIIAGPAANVHYGDSTPEAVAALNAELELGLSEGELAALPAQNTVVNSGHFGYMFFGAGTLTLDGGTVINSAKATFLNKGQQTAISVDGSQGARLNPRNGIILQLMELDDPGPVRVNGRMMNVGVYTEPTGDPTKDVGFDVTAVHTTDGAATFTSIALKGDFYNGMRKGKNMVLTFDDSSVKGVISASRTQHRVSTIDASNFYELGEVTNTTQAAVNNGVVVQLGAGSTWTVTGTSYLTKFALAADAVVEAPRGKKLTVTVDGTVTAVAAGQTYAGAITLTVG
;
A
#
# COMPACT_ATOMS: atom_id res chain seq x y z
N MET A 1 -43.11 45.63 1.07
CA MET A 1 -43.49 45.91 2.47
C MET A 1 -42.35 45.39 3.34
N THR A 2 -41.60 46.14 4.14
CA THR A 2 -41.54 47.56 4.53
C THR A 2 -40.20 47.65 5.29
N LEU A 3 -39.12 48.20 4.73
CA LEU A 3 -38.60 49.57 4.95
C LEU A 3 -38.80 50.14 6.37
N ILE A 4 -37.72 50.22 7.17
CA ILE A 4 -37.33 51.35 8.06
C ILE A 4 -35.79 51.22 8.27
N THR A 5 -34.86 51.90 7.58
CA THR A 5 -34.36 53.30 7.57
C THR A 5 -33.80 53.93 8.87
N ARG A 6 -32.47 54.17 8.82
CA ARG A 6 -31.68 55.38 9.15
C ARG A 6 -31.61 55.89 10.61
N ARG A 7 -30.38 56.11 11.10
CA ARG A 7 -29.68 57.41 10.98
C ARG A 7 -28.19 57.34 11.39
N SER A 8 -27.41 58.08 10.62
CA SER A 8 -25.96 58.30 10.65
C SER A 8 -25.57 59.37 11.67
N ILE A 9 -24.33 59.31 12.18
CA ILE A 9 -23.51 60.50 12.49
C ILE A 9 -22.07 60.24 12.00
N LEU A 10 -21.65 61.08 11.05
CA LEU A 10 -20.24 61.31 10.68
C LEU A 10 -19.56 62.12 11.79
N ILE A 11 -18.33 61.76 12.15
CA ILE A 11 -17.31 62.73 12.56
C ILE A 11 -16.06 62.45 11.73
N ALA A 12 -15.65 63.46 10.99
CA ALA A 12 -14.42 63.50 10.21
C ALA A 12 -13.21 63.77 11.11
N GLY A 13 -12.10 63.09 10.82
CA GLY A 13 -10.78 63.38 11.39
C GLY A 13 -9.70 62.86 10.43
N THR A 14 -9.01 63.78 9.80
CA THR A 14 -8.00 63.58 8.74
C THR A 14 -6.59 63.30 9.29
N ALA A 15 -5.80 62.62 8.44
CA ALA A 15 -4.32 62.54 8.41
C ALA A 15 -3.69 61.61 9.48
N THR A 16 -2.69 60.77 9.21
CA THR A 16 -1.55 60.85 8.28
C THR A 16 -1.03 59.44 7.98
N ALA A 17 -0.37 59.30 6.83
CA ALA A 17 0.36 58.12 6.40
C ALA A 17 1.42 57.65 7.42
N GLY A 18 1.51 56.33 7.58
CA GLY A 18 2.56 55.63 8.30
C GLY A 18 2.58 54.18 7.84
N ALA A 19 3.20 53.92 6.70
CA ALA A 19 3.53 52.57 6.27
C ALA A 19 4.57 52.01 7.26
N VAL A 20 4.13 51.15 8.17
CA VAL A 20 5.02 50.32 8.99
C VAL A 20 4.95 48.92 8.42
N LEU A 21 6.04 48.53 7.76
CA LEU A 21 6.34 47.14 7.41
C LEU A 21 6.19 46.27 8.67
N ALA A 22 5.23 45.34 8.65
CA ALA A 22 5.15 44.28 9.63
C ALA A 22 6.37 43.35 9.44
N PRO A 23 7.16 43.05 10.48
CA PRO A 23 8.19 42.05 10.35
C PRO A 23 7.52 40.68 10.26
N VAL A 24 7.87 39.92 9.22
CA VAL A 24 7.66 38.47 9.15
C VAL A 24 8.31 37.87 10.40
N ALA A 25 7.50 37.39 11.33
CA ALA A 25 7.98 36.80 12.58
C ALA A 25 8.69 35.47 12.28
N SER A 26 10.00 35.52 12.07
CA SER A 26 10.87 34.35 12.21
C SER A 26 10.90 33.98 13.69
N ALA A 27 10.13 32.97 14.09
CA ALA A 27 10.18 32.41 15.43
C ALA A 27 11.53 31.69 15.64
N THR A 28 12.40 32.29 16.43
CA THR A 28 13.55 31.60 17.04
C THR A 28 13.06 30.65 18.13
N ALA A 29 13.72 29.48 18.24
CA ALA A 29 13.47 28.47 19.27
C ALA A 29 13.38 29.08 20.67
N ALA A 30 12.47 28.52 21.49
CA ALA A 30 12.06 29.07 22.78
C ALA A 30 13.24 29.43 23.72
N PRO A 31 13.26 30.63 24.34
CA PRO A 31 14.19 30.94 25.40
C PRO A 31 13.81 30.22 26.71
N ALA A 32 14.81 29.74 27.44
CA ALA A 32 14.65 28.98 28.67
C ALA A 32 14.47 29.89 29.89
N THR A 33 13.35 29.79 30.61
CA THR A 33 13.29 30.07 32.06
C THR A 33 12.03 29.53 32.74
N ALA A 34 12.21 28.47 33.55
CA ALA A 34 11.62 28.33 34.88
C ALA A 34 12.52 27.36 35.69
N ARG A 35 13.22 27.87 36.71
CA ARG A 35 14.11 27.07 37.58
C ARG A 35 13.29 26.32 38.63
N GLY A 36 12.80 25.15 38.27
CA GLY A 36 12.78 23.99 39.16
C GLY A 36 13.82 23.02 38.63
N THR A 37 14.88 22.71 39.39
CA THR A 37 15.92 21.79 38.88
C THR A 37 15.43 20.33 38.86
N ARG A 38 14.33 20.02 39.55
CA ARG A 38 13.79 18.65 39.65
C ARG A 38 12.28 18.63 39.87
N ILE A 39 11.61 17.64 39.25
CA ILE A 39 10.29 17.13 39.67
C ILE A 39 10.48 15.70 40.19
N THR A 40 9.81 15.37 41.29
CA THR A 40 9.73 14.01 41.83
C THR A 40 8.26 13.65 42.02
N VAL A 41 7.83 12.52 41.45
CA VAL A 41 6.49 11.95 41.63
C VAL A 41 6.65 10.67 42.45
N ALA A 42 6.02 10.62 43.62
CA ALA A 42 6.09 9.49 44.54
C ALA A 42 5.28 8.29 44.05
N ALA A 43 5.47 7.14 44.71
CA ALA A 43 4.78 5.91 44.34
C ALA A 43 3.27 6.07 44.54
N GLY A 44 2.48 5.75 43.51
CA GLY A 44 1.03 5.93 43.50
C GLY A 44 0.54 7.38 43.42
N GLU A 45 1.44 8.37 43.42
CA GLU A 45 1.07 9.79 43.27
C GLU A 45 0.63 10.08 41.84
N THR A 46 -0.42 10.87 41.67
CA THR A 46 -0.72 11.51 40.38
C THR A 46 -0.39 13.00 40.50
N TYR A 47 0.65 13.42 39.78
CA TYR A 47 1.07 14.80 39.69
C TYR A 47 0.39 15.47 38.49
N GLU A 48 -0.55 16.37 38.75
CA GLU A 48 -1.23 17.13 37.71
C GLU A 48 -0.37 18.33 37.28
N LEU A 49 0.00 18.36 36.00
CA LEU A 49 0.86 19.38 35.42
C LEU A 49 0.03 20.42 34.69
N SER A 50 -0.21 21.57 35.30
CA SER A 50 -1.09 22.61 34.74
C SER A 50 -0.50 23.44 33.60
N ALA A 51 0.82 23.38 33.38
CA ALA A 51 1.49 24.13 32.32
C ALA A 51 2.79 23.45 31.89
N THR A 52 3.20 23.73 30.64
CA THR A 52 4.49 23.27 30.11
C THR A 52 5.63 23.67 31.04
N THR A 53 6.37 22.67 31.53
CA THR A 53 7.38 22.85 32.57
C THR A 53 8.70 22.25 32.13
N ARG A 54 9.77 23.02 32.31
CA ARG A 54 11.15 22.62 32.00
C ARG A 54 11.94 22.43 33.30
N VAL A 55 12.60 21.29 33.45
CA VAL A 55 13.43 20.93 34.62
C VAL A 55 14.72 20.25 34.18
N ALA A 56 15.72 20.15 35.07
CA ALA A 56 16.95 19.42 34.77
C ALA A 56 16.85 17.91 35.06
N ARG A 57 15.83 17.50 35.84
CA ARG A 57 15.60 16.11 36.21
C ARG A 57 14.13 15.84 36.53
N LEU A 58 13.61 14.73 36.03
CA LEU A 58 12.31 14.19 36.41
C LEU A 58 12.52 12.79 37.00
N SER A 59 11.97 12.52 38.19
CA SER A 59 11.99 11.19 38.80
C SER A 59 10.55 10.75 39.11
N ILE A 60 10.09 9.68 38.50
CA ILE A 60 8.77 9.09 38.72
C ILE A 60 8.99 7.73 39.38
N ALA A 61 8.49 7.54 40.60
CA ALA A 61 8.51 6.25 41.26
C ALA A 61 7.47 5.30 40.65
N GLU A 62 7.60 4.00 40.91
CA GLU A 62 6.65 3.00 40.44
C GLU A 62 5.20 3.34 40.84
N GLY A 63 4.27 3.22 39.89
CA GLY A 63 2.87 3.60 40.08
C GLY A 63 2.60 5.12 40.10
N GLY A 64 3.63 5.96 40.15
CA GLY A 64 3.52 7.40 39.99
C GLY A 64 3.11 7.79 38.56
N LYS A 65 2.33 8.87 38.41
CA LYS A 65 1.78 9.32 37.12
C LYS A 65 1.88 10.83 36.99
N ILE A 66 2.11 11.28 35.76
CA ILE A 66 1.93 12.69 35.39
C ILE A 66 0.65 12.78 34.56
N ALA A 67 -0.24 13.68 34.95
CA ALA A 67 -1.47 13.95 34.23
C ALA A 67 -1.46 15.38 33.68
N ALA A 68 -2.11 15.59 32.54
CA ALA A 68 -2.45 16.93 32.05
C ALA A 68 -3.89 17.28 32.50
N PRO A 69 -4.24 18.58 32.54
CA PRO A 69 -5.63 19.01 32.75
C PRO A 69 -6.56 18.48 31.66
N ASP A 70 -7.86 18.48 31.94
CA ASP A 70 -8.89 18.11 30.97
C ASP A 70 -8.77 18.95 29.68
N GLY A 71 -8.86 18.29 28.53
CA GLY A 71 -8.67 18.93 27.22
C GLY A 71 -7.22 19.07 26.78
N TYR A 72 -6.26 18.57 27.57
CA TYR A 72 -4.83 18.60 27.25
C TYR A 72 -4.20 17.20 27.31
N SER A 73 -3.02 17.09 26.71
CA SER A 73 -2.13 15.94 26.79
C SER A 73 -0.77 16.38 27.30
N VAL A 74 -0.08 15.50 28.03
CA VAL A 74 1.30 15.72 28.44
C VAL A 74 2.25 14.88 27.57
N THR A 75 3.31 15.51 27.08
CA THR A 75 4.39 14.84 26.36
C THR A 75 5.73 15.14 27.01
N LEU A 76 6.54 14.10 27.22
CA LEU A 76 7.90 14.22 27.74
C LEU A 76 8.91 14.32 26.59
N THR A 77 9.74 15.35 26.63
CA THR A 77 10.96 15.44 25.82
C THR A 77 12.19 15.56 26.72
N VAL A 78 13.29 14.92 26.32
CA VAL A 78 14.61 15.05 26.95
C VAL A 78 15.61 15.41 25.87
N ASP A 79 16.27 16.55 25.99
CA ASP A 79 17.23 17.07 24.99
C ASP A 79 16.63 17.13 23.57
N GLY A 80 15.33 17.44 23.48
CA GLY A 80 14.59 17.53 22.23
C GLY A 80 14.11 16.19 21.63
N VAL A 81 14.34 15.07 22.33
CA VAL A 81 13.84 13.74 21.93
C VAL A 81 12.56 13.42 22.68
N GLU A 82 11.47 13.12 21.98
CA GLU A 82 10.26 12.61 22.64
C GLU A 82 10.52 11.19 23.17
N THR A 83 10.19 10.95 24.44
CA THR A 83 10.59 9.70 25.10
C THR A 83 9.71 9.34 26.30
N GLY A 84 9.88 8.13 26.80
CA GLY A 84 9.32 7.68 28.07
C GLY A 84 7.84 7.29 28.05
N GLN A 85 7.10 7.55 26.97
CA GLN A 85 5.69 7.15 26.86
C GLN A 85 5.51 5.74 26.30
N LEU A 86 4.64 4.95 26.94
CA LEU A 86 4.30 3.56 26.56
C LEU A 86 2.78 3.38 26.61
N LEU A 87 2.22 2.58 25.71
CA LEU A 87 0.84 2.10 25.77
C LEU A 87 0.57 1.37 27.09
N THR A 88 -0.59 1.63 27.69
CA THR A 88 -0.92 1.06 29.02
C THR A 88 -1.46 -0.36 28.96
N GLU A 89 -1.95 -0.81 27.80
CA GLU A 89 -2.55 -2.12 27.61
C GLU A 89 -2.59 -2.50 26.12
N THR A 90 -2.62 -3.79 25.83
CA THR A 90 -2.74 -4.31 24.46
C THR A 90 -4.10 -3.95 23.87
N GLY A 91 -4.06 -3.33 22.69
CA GLY A 91 -5.27 -2.82 22.03
C GLY A 91 -5.81 -1.51 22.62
N GLY A 92 -5.21 -0.98 23.70
CA GLY A 92 -5.54 0.34 24.25
C GLY A 92 -5.04 1.49 23.34
N THR A 93 -5.43 2.72 23.66
CA THR A 93 -5.03 3.93 22.92
C THR A 93 -4.23 4.93 23.76
N ARG A 94 -4.24 4.76 25.09
CA ARG A 94 -3.61 5.68 26.04
C ARG A 94 -2.15 5.31 26.26
N THR A 95 -1.31 6.34 26.36
CA THR A 95 0.08 6.19 26.79
C THR A 95 0.31 6.89 28.13
N LEU A 96 1.26 6.40 28.92
CA LEU A 96 1.74 7.04 30.15
C LEU A 96 3.25 7.18 30.12
N ILE A 97 3.76 8.29 30.69
CA ILE A 97 5.18 8.44 30.98
C ILE A 97 5.56 7.38 32.02
N GLN A 98 6.51 6.53 31.68
CA GLN A 98 6.95 5.42 32.51
C GLN A 98 7.64 5.90 33.78
N ALA A 99 7.59 5.06 34.82
CA ALA A 99 8.42 5.26 36.01
C ALA A 99 9.90 5.22 35.63
N GLY A 100 10.71 6.04 36.28
CA GLY A 100 12.12 6.17 35.95
C GLY A 100 12.71 7.52 36.34
N THR A 101 13.98 7.72 36.01
CA THR A 101 14.66 9.01 36.12
C THR A 101 15.10 9.47 34.75
N TYR A 102 14.68 10.68 34.39
CA TYR A 102 15.03 11.39 33.17
C TYR A 102 15.89 12.60 33.55
N GLY A 103 16.98 12.85 32.84
CA GLY A 103 17.88 13.97 33.11
C GLY A 103 18.46 14.54 31.81
N GLY A 104 18.76 15.84 31.83
CA GLY A 104 19.09 16.63 30.63
C GLY A 104 18.21 17.88 30.59
N ASP A 105 17.92 18.38 29.40
CA ASP A 105 16.85 19.37 29.18
C ASP A 105 15.49 18.64 29.15
N VAL A 106 14.92 18.42 30.34
CA VAL A 106 13.63 17.74 30.49
C VAL A 106 12.51 18.76 30.32
N VAL A 107 11.66 18.58 29.32
CA VAL A 107 10.45 19.38 29.14
C VAL A 107 9.23 18.48 29.13
N LEU A 108 8.30 18.77 30.04
CA LEU A 108 6.96 18.22 30.04
C LEU A 108 6.04 19.25 29.37
N THR A 109 5.68 18.99 28.12
CA THR A 109 4.82 19.87 27.33
C THR A 109 3.36 19.52 27.56
N VAL A 110 2.57 20.51 27.98
CA VAL A 110 1.10 20.43 28.07
C VAL A 110 0.54 21.03 26.80
N ALA A 111 0.05 20.18 25.89
CA ALA A 111 -0.50 20.56 24.59
C ALA A 111 -2.01 20.29 24.56
N GLU A 112 -2.77 21.14 23.88
CA GLU A 112 -4.20 20.91 23.64
C GLU A 112 -4.41 19.53 23.00
N ALA A 113 -5.42 18.81 23.47
CA ALA A 113 -5.69 17.45 23.02
C ALA A 113 -6.13 17.43 21.55
N ASN A 114 -5.63 16.44 20.81
CA ASN A 114 -6.03 16.15 19.43
C ASN A 114 -6.65 14.74 19.35
N PRO A 115 -7.91 14.55 19.77
CA PRO A 115 -8.57 13.25 19.64
C PRO A 115 -8.95 12.99 18.19
N VAL A 116 -8.50 11.85 17.64
CA VAL A 116 -8.88 11.37 16.31
C VAL A 116 -9.69 10.09 16.46
N THR A 117 -10.93 10.09 15.99
CA THR A 117 -11.81 8.92 16.04
C THR A 117 -11.75 8.16 14.72
N TYR A 118 -11.48 6.86 14.80
CA TYR A 118 -11.61 5.94 13.68
C TYR A 118 -12.44 4.73 14.12
N GLU A 119 -13.56 4.54 13.43
CA GLU A 119 -14.61 3.58 13.79
C GLU A 119 -14.98 3.65 15.29
N THR A 120 -14.65 2.62 16.06
CA THR A 120 -15.05 2.47 17.48
C THR A 120 -14.03 3.02 18.47
N LEU A 121 -12.85 3.45 18.02
CA LEU A 121 -11.76 3.92 18.89
C LEU A 121 -11.46 5.40 18.67
N THR A 122 -11.08 6.06 19.77
CA THR A 122 -10.55 7.42 19.74
C THR A 122 -9.11 7.40 20.23
N PHE A 123 -8.23 7.97 19.41
CA PHE A 123 -6.79 7.99 19.59
C PHE A 123 -6.35 9.39 20.05
N PRO A 124 -5.67 9.52 21.20
CA PRO A 124 -5.23 10.81 21.72
C PRO A 124 -3.88 11.19 21.08
N PHE A 125 -3.92 11.82 19.91
CA PHE A 125 -2.70 12.17 19.19
C PHE A 125 -1.83 13.14 19.99
N ARG A 126 -0.52 12.91 19.90
CA ARG A 126 0.54 13.78 20.40
C ARG A 126 1.50 13.98 19.24
N GLN A 127 1.65 15.21 18.78
CA GLN A 127 2.41 15.51 17.57
C GLN A 127 3.51 16.54 17.84
N ALA A 128 4.66 16.38 17.19
CA ALA A 128 5.72 17.39 17.23
C ALA A 128 5.23 18.70 16.60
N LEU A 129 4.52 18.58 15.47
CA LEU A 129 3.98 19.71 14.72
C LEU A 129 2.54 19.41 14.28
N TYR A 130 1.62 20.31 14.65
CA TYR A 130 0.27 20.39 14.11
C TYR A 130 0.15 21.61 13.21
N VAL A 131 -0.42 21.42 12.03
CA VAL A 131 -0.71 22.48 11.06
C VAL A 131 -2.17 22.39 10.64
N ASP A 132 -2.85 23.53 10.60
CA ASP A 132 -4.14 23.66 9.93
C ASP A 132 -4.22 24.87 9.00
N ALA A 133 -5.43 25.23 8.54
CA ALA A 133 -5.66 26.36 7.65
C ALA A 133 -5.12 27.70 8.19
N GLY A 134 -4.96 27.85 9.50
CA GLY A 134 -4.35 29.01 10.15
C GLY A 134 -2.82 29.00 10.17
N GLY A 135 -2.20 27.87 9.82
CA GLY A 135 -0.76 27.65 9.88
C GLY A 135 -0.36 26.74 11.03
N VAL A 136 0.78 27.01 11.67
CA VAL A 136 1.30 26.18 12.75
C VAL A 136 0.53 26.43 14.05
N GLU A 137 -0.21 25.43 14.52
CA GLU A 137 -0.96 25.49 15.77
C GLU A 137 -0.08 25.13 16.97
N ARG A 138 0.49 26.18 17.57
CA ARG A 138 1.46 26.05 18.67
C ARG A 138 0.88 25.34 19.89
N ALA A 139 -0.40 25.58 20.22
CA ALA A 139 -1.04 25.01 21.40
C ALA A 139 -1.21 23.48 21.30
N LYS A 140 -1.34 22.95 20.07
CA LYS A 140 -1.42 21.51 19.79
C LYS A 140 -0.07 20.87 19.49
N SER A 141 1.02 21.63 19.45
CA SER A 141 2.32 21.15 18.98
C SER A 141 3.31 20.95 20.13
N VAL A 142 4.04 19.84 20.11
CA VAL A 142 5.19 19.61 21.00
C VAL A 142 6.46 20.17 20.34
N LEU A 143 6.51 21.50 20.20
CA LEU A 143 7.58 22.18 19.45
C LEU A 143 8.98 21.98 20.04
N THR A 144 9.10 21.52 21.29
CA THR A 144 10.40 21.13 21.88
C THR A 144 11.04 19.93 21.19
N SER A 145 10.25 19.14 20.45
CA SER A 145 10.73 18.00 19.66
C SER A 145 11.07 18.35 18.19
N VAL A 146 10.85 19.59 17.77
CA VAL A 146 11.21 20.09 16.44
C VAL A 146 12.55 20.81 16.53
N ILE A 147 13.63 20.13 16.13
CA ILE A 147 15.00 20.59 16.34
C ILE A 147 15.62 21.15 15.07
N GLY A 148 16.28 22.30 15.19
CA GLY A 148 16.99 22.95 14.09
C GLY A 148 16.07 23.50 13.00
N GLY A 149 16.65 23.81 11.85
CA GLY A 149 15.91 24.24 10.67
C GLY A 149 15.18 25.58 10.82
N ARG A 150 14.19 25.79 9.95
CA ARG A 150 13.30 26.95 9.94
C ARG A 150 11.86 26.48 9.90
N LEU A 151 11.04 26.99 10.83
CA LEU A 151 9.61 26.74 10.90
C LEU A 151 8.84 28.04 10.60
N THR A 152 7.81 27.93 9.79
CA THR A 152 6.84 28.98 9.45
C THR A 152 5.46 28.38 9.32
N ASP A 153 4.45 29.24 9.26
CA ASP A 153 3.05 28.84 9.13
C ASP A 153 2.74 28.02 7.86
N THR A 154 3.60 28.09 6.83
CA THR A 154 3.42 27.38 5.57
C THR A 154 4.54 26.37 5.24
N ALA A 155 5.58 26.29 6.06
CA ALA A 155 6.69 25.37 5.81
C ALA A 155 7.56 25.06 7.02
N ALA A 156 8.04 23.82 7.08
CA ALA A 156 9.16 23.38 7.93
C ALA A 156 10.33 22.91 7.07
N LYS A 157 11.52 23.48 7.29
CA LYS A 157 12.70 23.27 6.45
C LYS A 157 13.93 22.85 7.27
N ASN A 158 14.58 21.76 6.88
CA ASN A 158 15.78 21.20 7.53
C ASN A 158 15.57 20.93 9.04
N VAL A 159 14.36 20.55 9.44
CA VAL A 159 14.02 20.20 10.83
C VAL A 159 14.37 18.74 11.12
N SER A 160 14.67 18.43 12.37
CA SER A 160 14.85 17.06 12.87
C SER A 160 13.82 16.75 13.95
N ILE A 161 13.22 15.57 13.89
CA ILE A 161 12.26 15.07 14.87
C ILE A 161 12.64 13.64 15.25
N THR A 162 12.87 13.40 16.55
CA THR A 162 13.27 12.09 17.07
C THR A 162 12.34 11.67 18.19
N SER A 163 11.87 10.42 18.16
CA SER A 163 11.02 9.85 19.19
C SER A 163 11.45 8.42 19.52
N THR A 164 11.50 8.11 20.81
CA THR A 164 11.63 6.74 21.33
C THR A 164 10.41 6.32 22.15
N GLY A 165 9.44 7.21 22.36
CA GLY A 165 8.16 6.90 22.97
C GLY A 165 7.19 6.28 21.96
N GLU A 166 6.13 5.66 22.48
CA GLU A 166 5.07 5.07 21.68
C GLU A 166 3.99 6.09 21.31
N CYS A 167 3.38 5.88 20.14
CA CYS A 167 2.24 6.65 19.64
C CYS A 167 2.47 8.17 19.66
N PHE A 168 3.64 8.59 19.17
CA PHE A 168 3.97 9.99 18.93
C PHE A 168 4.11 10.24 17.43
N ASP A 169 3.45 11.29 16.97
CA ASP A 169 3.36 11.71 15.58
C ASP A 169 4.39 12.79 15.26
N GLY A 170 4.97 12.75 14.07
CA GLY A 170 5.92 13.78 13.65
C GLY A 170 5.20 15.04 13.21
N VAL A 171 4.67 15.03 11.99
CA VAL A 171 3.98 16.17 11.40
C VAL A 171 2.55 15.78 11.06
N TYR A 172 1.58 16.49 11.62
CA TYR A 172 0.15 16.31 11.36
C TYR A 172 -0.41 17.57 10.68
N VAL A 173 -0.84 17.44 9.43
CA VAL A 173 -1.37 18.54 8.61
C VAL A 173 -2.84 18.27 8.28
N LYS A 174 -3.72 19.21 8.64
CA LYS A 174 -5.16 19.09 8.43
C LYS A 174 -5.74 20.31 7.74
N ASP A 175 -6.41 20.10 6.61
CA ASP A 175 -7.06 21.13 5.81
C ASP A 175 -6.13 22.33 5.48
N ALA A 176 -4.88 22.05 5.09
CA ALA A 176 -3.86 23.08 4.86
C ALA A 176 -2.87 22.78 3.72
N ASP A 177 -2.38 23.83 3.08
CA ASP A 177 -1.25 23.77 2.15
C ASP A 177 0.08 23.94 2.92
N TYR A 178 0.88 22.88 2.99
CA TYR A 178 2.11 22.89 3.80
C TYR A 178 3.28 22.19 3.14
N LYS A 179 4.49 22.74 3.33
CA LYS A 179 5.73 22.18 2.78
C LYS A 179 6.65 21.65 3.89
N LEU A 180 7.04 20.40 3.77
CA LEU A 180 8.02 19.76 4.63
C LEU A 180 9.30 19.49 3.83
N GLU A 181 10.26 20.41 3.91
CA GLU A 181 11.47 20.42 3.09
C GLU A 181 12.68 19.88 3.87
N ARG A 182 13.25 18.77 3.39
CA ARG A 182 14.41 18.07 3.93
C ARG A 182 14.31 17.77 5.43
N PRO A 183 13.17 17.25 5.94
CA PRO A 183 13.11 16.79 7.32
C PRO A 183 14.00 15.56 7.53
N VAL A 184 14.46 15.40 8.77
CA VAL A 184 14.96 14.11 9.27
C VAL A 184 14.03 13.65 10.38
N ILE A 185 13.35 12.51 10.19
CA ILE A 185 12.45 11.95 11.19
C ILE A 185 12.93 10.54 11.54
N SER A 186 13.22 10.29 12.82
CA SER A 186 13.75 9.02 13.31
C SER A 186 12.96 8.52 14.51
N PHE A 187 12.07 7.55 14.29
CA PHE A 187 11.13 7.05 15.29
C PHE A 187 11.42 5.60 15.68
N THR A 188 11.41 5.33 16.98
CA THR A 188 11.43 3.97 17.55
C THR A 188 10.35 3.85 18.60
N GLY A 189 9.82 2.64 18.79
CA GLY A 189 8.66 2.38 19.64
C GLY A 189 7.41 2.20 18.78
N ASN A 190 6.37 1.57 19.33
CA ASN A 190 5.19 1.22 18.56
C ASN A 190 4.32 2.45 18.27
N GLY A 191 3.70 2.47 17.09
CA GLY A 191 2.46 3.20 16.87
C GLY A 191 1.29 2.37 17.36
N ARG A 192 0.07 2.70 16.93
CA ARG A 192 -1.11 1.93 17.34
C ARG A 192 -2.16 1.73 16.26
N SER A 193 -2.34 2.69 15.35
CA SER A 193 -3.26 2.53 14.22
C SER A 193 -2.84 3.40 13.06
N ASP A 194 -2.45 2.78 11.96
CA ASP A 194 -2.15 3.45 10.69
C ASP A 194 -3.40 3.64 9.83
N PHE A 195 -4.57 3.19 10.30
CA PHE A 195 -5.87 3.61 9.77
C PHE A 195 -6.34 4.95 10.35
N ALA A 196 -5.84 5.34 11.52
CA ALA A 196 -6.00 6.70 12.05
C ALA A 196 -4.75 7.57 11.81
N GLY A 197 -3.60 6.93 11.60
CA GLY A 197 -2.29 7.55 11.52
C GLY A 197 -1.58 7.74 12.86
N TYR A 198 -2.04 7.12 13.94
CA TYR A 198 -1.56 7.34 15.31
C TYR A 198 -0.18 6.72 15.55
N GLY A 199 0.81 7.59 15.70
CA GLY A 199 2.23 7.26 15.80
C GLY A 199 2.99 7.36 14.48
N ALA A 200 2.40 7.95 13.43
CA ALA A 200 3.03 8.05 12.13
C ALA A 200 4.07 9.18 12.08
N ALA A 201 5.07 9.07 11.20
CA ALA A 201 6.04 10.15 11.01
C ALA A 201 5.40 11.38 10.35
N VAL A 202 4.51 11.17 9.36
CA VAL A 202 3.80 12.24 8.65
C VAL A 202 2.35 11.84 8.39
N VAL A 203 1.41 12.73 8.69
CA VAL A 203 -0.02 12.59 8.39
C VAL A 203 -0.50 13.82 7.65
N GLY A 204 -1.04 13.63 6.45
CA GLY A 204 -1.87 14.61 5.74
C GLY A 204 -3.32 14.15 5.73
N THR A 205 -4.25 14.99 6.20
CA THR A 205 -5.68 14.64 6.26
C THR A 205 -6.57 15.84 5.91
N GLY A 206 -7.77 15.58 5.42
CA GLY A 206 -8.75 16.60 5.08
C GLY A 206 -8.66 17.07 3.62
N SER A 207 -9.82 17.40 3.03
CA SER A 207 -9.95 17.61 1.59
C SER A 207 -9.35 18.93 1.09
N ALA A 208 -8.98 19.83 1.99
CA ALA A 208 -8.24 21.05 1.66
C ALA A 208 -6.71 20.91 1.87
N THR A 209 -6.22 19.70 2.15
CA THR A 209 -4.78 19.48 2.40
C THR A 209 -4.01 19.22 1.13
N THR A 210 -3.01 20.06 0.86
CA THR A 210 -1.88 19.73 -0.01
C THR A 210 -0.60 19.70 0.82
N LEU A 211 -0.04 18.50 1.03
CA LEU A 211 1.18 18.32 1.80
C LEU A 211 2.33 17.89 0.87
N VAL A 212 3.31 18.77 0.68
CA VAL A 212 4.52 18.46 -0.11
C VAL A 212 5.67 18.10 0.82
N VAL A 213 6.09 16.84 0.77
CA VAL A 213 7.25 16.30 1.49
C VAL A 213 8.41 16.15 0.51
N ASP A 214 9.40 17.03 0.60
CA ASP A 214 10.49 17.13 -0.39
C ASP A 214 11.85 16.91 0.27
N GLY A 215 12.63 15.92 -0.19
CA GLY A 215 13.98 15.68 0.32
C GLY A 215 14.03 15.01 1.70
N ALA A 216 12.95 14.37 2.14
CA ALA A 216 12.83 13.80 3.47
C ALA A 216 13.71 12.56 3.69
N ARG A 217 14.16 12.39 4.94
CA ARG A 217 14.71 11.13 5.44
C ARG A 217 13.88 10.67 6.62
N ILE A 218 13.04 9.68 6.41
CA ILE A 218 12.13 9.11 7.41
C ILE A 218 12.57 7.69 7.70
N ALA A 219 12.89 7.40 8.95
CA ALA A 219 13.21 6.06 9.45
C ALA A 219 12.33 5.74 10.65
N THR A 220 11.56 4.67 10.58
CA THR A 220 10.74 4.20 11.70
C THR A 220 11.05 2.75 12.07
N LYS A 221 10.87 2.39 13.34
CA LYS A 221 10.91 1.01 13.82
C LYS A 221 9.90 0.80 14.93
N GLY A 222 8.89 -0.03 14.68
CA GLY A 222 7.84 -0.32 15.65
C GLY A 222 6.60 -0.89 14.98
N VAL A 223 5.76 -1.55 15.77
CA VAL A 223 4.44 -2.05 15.34
C VAL A 223 3.60 -0.85 14.92
N VAL A 224 3.08 -0.87 13.70
CA VAL A 224 2.20 0.17 13.14
C VAL A 224 2.84 1.58 13.25
N ARG A 225 4.17 1.67 13.23
CA ARG A 225 4.92 2.94 13.26
C ARG A 225 5.11 3.46 11.84
N THR A 226 4.02 3.80 11.17
CA THR A 226 3.98 4.10 9.73
C THR A 226 4.76 5.36 9.36
N GLY A 227 5.32 5.39 8.16
CA GLY A 227 6.04 6.54 7.63
C GLY A 227 5.09 7.68 7.24
N VAL A 228 4.24 7.43 6.24
CA VAL A 228 3.37 8.46 5.65
C VAL A 228 1.92 8.00 5.62
N ILE A 229 1.01 8.90 6.01
CA ILE A 229 -0.44 8.71 5.91
C ILE A 229 -1.03 9.82 5.05
N ALA A 230 -1.90 9.43 4.12
CA ALA A 230 -2.76 10.33 3.37
C ALA A 230 -4.22 9.92 3.63
N ASP A 231 -5.03 10.84 4.15
CA ASP A 231 -6.38 10.56 4.61
C ASP A 231 -7.40 11.64 4.22
N ALA A 232 -8.69 11.28 4.23
CA ALA A 232 -9.85 12.16 4.17
C ALA A 232 -9.82 13.23 3.05
N GLY A 233 -9.33 12.87 1.86
CA GLY A 233 -9.29 13.74 0.69
C GLY A 233 -7.99 14.51 0.49
N ALA A 234 -6.98 14.29 1.33
CA ALA A 234 -5.70 14.97 1.22
C ALA A 234 -4.93 14.60 -0.06
N ASN A 235 -4.15 15.56 -0.59
CA ASN A 235 -3.15 15.34 -1.63
C ASN A 235 -1.75 15.38 -1.00
N VAL A 236 -1.13 14.22 -0.80
CA VAL A 236 0.23 14.11 -0.26
C VAL A 236 1.21 13.81 -1.39
N VAL A 237 2.14 14.73 -1.62
CA VAL A 237 3.17 14.63 -2.67
C VAL A 237 4.53 14.46 -2.00
N VAL A 238 5.11 13.27 -2.13
CA VAL A 238 6.43 12.92 -1.62
C VAL A 238 7.42 12.90 -2.78
N LYS A 239 8.44 13.75 -2.73
CA LYS A 239 9.46 13.83 -3.77
C LYS A 239 10.89 13.84 -3.22
N ASN A 240 11.84 13.32 -4.00
CA ASN A 240 13.28 13.32 -3.67
C ASN A 240 13.60 12.71 -2.29
N SER A 241 12.76 11.79 -1.80
CA SER A 241 12.71 11.39 -0.39
C SER A 241 13.11 9.95 -0.17
N ARG A 242 13.51 9.62 1.06
CA ARG A 242 13.80 8.25 1.52
C ARG A 242 12.96 7.93 2.74
N ILE A 243 12.12 6.91 2.63
CA ILE A 243 11.29 6.38 3.72
C ILE A 243 11.66 4.91 3.94
N HIS A 244 11.98 4.57 5.18
CA HIS A 244 12.24 3.21 5.58
C HIS A 244 11.54 2.87 6.89
N THR A 245 10.71 1.83 6.91
CA THR A 245 9.96 1.41 8.09
C THR A 245 10.26 -0.04 8.45
N ARG A 246 10.58 -0.30 9.72
CA ARG A 246 10.97 -1.62 10.22
C ARG A 246 10.00 -2.18 11.25
N ASN A 247 9.88 -3.50 11.26
CA ASN A 247 8.96 -4.19 12.15
C ASN A 247 9.31 -3.90 13.63
N GLY A 248 8.28 -3.84 14.45
CA GLY A 248 8.40 -3.83 15.91
C GLY A 248 8.16 -5.21 16.52
N VAL A 249 8.08 -5.23 17.85
CA VAL A 249 7.68 -6.41 18.61
C VAL A 249 6.22 -6.26 19.00
N LEU A 250 5.37 -7.19 18.55
CA LEU A 250 3.97 -7.24 18.94
C LEU A 250 3.85 -7.49 20.46
N PRO A 251 2.84 -6.92 21.14
CA PRO A 251 2.53 -7.31 22.51
C PRO A 251 2.31 -8.82 22.62
N ALA A 252 2.79 -9.44 23.72
CA ALA A 252 2.78 -10.90 23.87
C ALA A 252 1.36 -11.51 23.88
N ASP A 253 0.37 -10.74 24.31
CA ASP A 253 -1.05 -11.10 24.36
C ASP A 253 -1.85 -10.57 23.16
N TYR A 254 -1.18 -9.96 22.16
CA TYR A 254 -1.84 -9.55 20.91
C TYR A 254 -2.39 -10.76 20.17
N GLN A 255 -3.62 -10.64 19.71
CA GLN A 255 -4.27 -11.64 18.87
C GLN A 255 -4.53 -11.06 17.49
N ALA A 256 -4.01 -11.71 16.45
CA ALA A 256 -4.11 -11.24 15.08
C ALA A 256 -5.58 -11.16 14.61
N THR A 257 -5.97 -10.02 14.05
CA THR A 257 -7.34 -9.71 13.63
C THR A 257 -7.33 -8.89 12.34
N VAL A 258 -8.44 -8.93 11.60
CA VAL A 258 -8.71 -8.02 10.47
C VAL A 258 -9.52 -6.78 10.88
N GLU A 259 -9.92 -6.65 12.14
CA GLU A 259 -10.65 -5.49 12.61
C GLU A 259 -9.72 -4.28 12.65
N THR A 260 -9.91 -3.36 11.70
CA THR A 260 -8.97 -2.27 11.41
C THR A 260 -8.64 -1.34 12.60
N PRO A 261 -9.50 -1.11 13.61
CA PRO A 261 -9.12 -0.35 14.81
C PRO A 261 -8.12 -1.09 15.73
N TYR A 262 -8.07 -2.43 15.63
CA TYR A 262 -7.25 -3.30 16.49
C TYR A 262 -6.10 -3.99 15.74
N MET A 263 -6.14 -3.98 14.41
CA MET A 263 -5.16 -4.61 13.54
C MET A 263 -3.76 -4.02 13.72
N GLN A 264 -2.80 -4.87 14.05
CA GLN A 264 -1.38 -4.50 14.24
C GLN A 264 -0.41 -5.36 13.41
N SER A 265 -0.92 -6.32 12.64
CA SER A 265 -0.13 -7.21 11.80
C SER A 265 -0.88 -7.48 10.50
N VAL A 266 -0.14 -7.77 9.44
CA VAL A 266 -0.74 -8.21 8.17
C VAL A 266 -1.58 -9.48 8.40
N PRO A 267 -2.69 -9.69 7.67
CA PRO A 267 -3.38 -10.97 7.65
C PRO A 267 -2.47 -11.99 6.97
N TRP A 268 -2.09 -13.04 7.70
CA TRP A 268 -1.18 -14.07 7.18
C TRP A 268 -1.77 -14.78 5.95
N MET A 269 -3.10 -14.75 5.79
CA MET A 269 -3.82 -15.34 4.66
C MET A 269 -3.52 -14.68 3.30
N LEU A 270 -2.79 -13.56 3.29
CA LEU A 270 -2.19 -12.99 2.07
C LEU A 270 -0.88 -13.69 1.66
N GLY A 271 -0.39 -14.65 2.44
CA GLY A 271 0.94 -15.26 2.27
C GLY A 271 2.06 -14.32 2.72
N LEU A 272 1.84 -13.56 3.80
CA LEU A 272 2.72 -12.48 4.25
C LEU A 272 2.92 -12.50 5.77
N ASP A 273 3.99 -11.85 6.21
CA ASP A 273 4.25 -11.47 7.60
C ASP A 273 4.50 -9.95 7.73
N GLY A 274 4.65 -9.48 8.97
CA GLY A 274 4.99 -8.10 9.29
C GLY A 274 3.92 -7.33 10.05
N ASN A 275 4.34 -6.19 10.59
CA ASN A 275 3.52 -5.36 11.45
C ASN A 275 3.69 -3.85 11.21
N VAL A 276 4.31 -3.45 10.10
CA VAL A 276 4.39 -2.03 9.73
C VAL A 276 4.27 -1.82 8.23
N ARG A 277 3.55 -0.78 7.83
CA ARG A 277 3.52 -0.26 6.47
C ARG A 277 4.39 0.99 6.35
N ALA A 278 5.01 1.21 5.19
CA ALA A 278 5.71 2.48 4.98
C ALA A 278 4.73 3.61 4.67
N THR A 279 3.66 3.30 3.93
CA THR A 279 2.57 4.23 3.62
C THR A 279 1.22 3.57 3.78
N ASN A 280 0.25 4.33 4.29
CA ASN A 280 -1.17 3.98 4.16
C ASN A 280 -1.95 5.14 3.55
N LEU A 281 -2.62 4.87 2.43
CA LEU A 281 -3.51 5.78 1.72
C LEU A 281 -4.97 5.35 1.99
N ILE A 282 -5.73 6.22 2.64
CA ILE A 282 -7.08 5.96 3.15
C ILE A 282 -8.00 7.16 2.95
N GLY A 283 -9.30 6.97 3.15
CA GLY A 283 -10.29 8.04 3.14
C GLY A 283 -10.70 8.48 1.72
N ALA A 284 -11.98 8.83 1.53
CA ALA A 284 -12.50 9.11 0.20
C ALA A 284 -11.75 10.25 -0.51
N GLY A 285 -11.34 10.01 -1.76
CA GLY A 285 -10.71 11.01 -2.63
C GLY A 285 -9.24 11.34 -2.32
N SER A 286 -8.63 10.69 -1.34
CA SER A 286 -7.22 10.94 -1.00
C SER A 286 -6.27 10.50 -2.11
N ARG A 287 -5.13 11.19 -2.18
CA ARG A 287 -4.08 10.96 -3.17
C ARG A 287 -2.72 10.90 -2.47
N ALA A 288 -1.89 9.94 -2.88
CA ALA A 288 -0.49 9.87 -2.49
C ALA A 288 0.38 9.68 -3.73
N THR A 289 1.35 10.57 -3.93
CA THR A 289 2.26 10.52 -5.08
C THR A 289 3.71 10.47 -4.62
N TYR A 290 4.49 9.53 -5.16
CA TYR A 290 5.91 9.36 -4.92
C TYR A 290 6.71 9.64 -6.20
N LEU A 291 7.63 10.60 -6.14
CA LEU A 291 8.44 11.07 -7.26
C LEU A 291 9.93 11.00 -6.89
N ASP A 292 10.76 10.37 -7.71
CA ASP A 292 12.21 10.27 -7.50
C ASP A 292 12.57 9.90 -6.03
N SER A 293 11.87 8.90 -5.50
CA SER A 293 11.91 8.57 -4.07
C SER A 293 12.27 7.11 -3.84
N THR A 294 12.72 6.80 -2.62
CA THR A 294 13.00 5.44 -2.15
C THR A 294 12.06 5.11 -1.00
N VAL A 295 11.23 4.06 -1.13
CA VAL A 295 10.25 3.67 -0.11
C VAL A 295 10.37 2.18 0.18
N PHE A 296 10.75 1.83 1.40
CA PHE A 296 10.90 0.44 1.82
C PHE A 296 10.21 0.18 3.16
N SER A 297 9.38 -0.86 3.20
CA SER A 297 9.01 -1.52 4.45
C SER A 297 9.94 -2.71 4.72
N GLU A 298 9.99 -3.21 5.95
CA GLU A 298 10.70 -4.45 6.21
C GLU A 298 9.97 -5.63 5.58
N THR A 299 8.70 -5.84 5.94
CA THR A 299 7.83 -6.82 5.28
C THR A 299 6.49 -6.18 4.90
N TRP A 300 5.33 -6.69 5.35
CA TRP A 300 3.96 -6.20 5.06
C TRP A 300 3.81 -5.39 3.76
N GLY A 301 3.81 -4.04 3.81
CA GLY A 301 3.49 -3.20 2.66
C GLY A 301 4.31 -1.92 2.56
N ALA A 302 4.89 -1.65 1.39
CA ALA A 302 5.55 -0.36 1.15
C ALA A 302 4.51 0.74 0.90
N LEU A 303 3.57 0.53 -0.02
CA LEU A 303 2.59 1.52 -0.45
C LEU A 303 1.16 0.96 -0.46
N SER A 304 0.47 1.02 0.69
CA SER A 304 -0.87 0.45 0.82
C SER A 304 -1.95 1.47 0.46
N VAL A 305 -2.97 1.03 -0.29
CA VAL A 305 -4.24 1.72 -0.46
C VAL A 305 -5.33 0.90 0.22
N GLU A 306 -6.03 1.49 1.18
CA GLU A 306 -6.98 0.78 2.03
C GLU A 306 -8.38 1.41 1.96
N GLY A 307 -9.10 1.47 3.08
CA GLY A 307 -10.51 1.89 3.12
C GLY A 307 -10.77 3.28 2.55
N GLY A 308 -11.69 3.37 1.58
CA GLY A 308 -12.10 4.61 0.94
C GLY A 308 -12.77 4.37 -0.42
N ARG A 309 -12.94 5.46 -1.19
CA ARG A 309 -13.38 5.43 -2.58
C ARG A 309 -12.61 6.47 -3.40
N GLY A 310 -12.36 6.21 -4.68
CA GLY A 310 -11.66 7.13 -5.57
C GLY A 310 -10.23 7.44 -5.15
N LEU A 311 -9.57 6.50 -4.47
CA LEU A 311 -8.20 6.62 -3.98
C LEU A 311 -7.20 6.54 -5.15
N LYS A 312 -6.18 7.41 -5.13
CA LYS A 312 -5.14 7.42 -6.17
C LYS A 312 -3.74 7.32 -5.57
N LEU A 313 -3.04 6.24 -5.87
CA LEU A 313 -1.62 6.05 -5.55
C LEU A 313 -0.81 6.14 -6.85
N THR A 314 0.19 6.99 -6.89
CA THR A 314 1.04 7.18 -8.06
C THR A 314 2.52 7.14 -7.70
N VAL A 315 3.31 6.41 -8.48
CA VAL A 315 4.74 6.22 -8.29
C VAL A 315 5.44 6.51 -9.60
N VAL A 316 6.38 7.46 -9.59
CA VAL A 316 7.13 7.89 -10.77
C VAL A 316 8.62 7.91 -10.43
N ASN A 317 9.44 7.30 -11.29
CA ASN A 317 10.90 7.28 -11.18
C ASN A 317 11.42 6.91 -9.78
N SER A 318 10.74 6.01 -9.08
CA SER A 318 11.02 5.71 -7.69
C SER A 318 11.47 4.27 -7.50
N GLN A 319 12.17 4.00 -6.40
CA GLN A 319 12.48 2.66 -5.94
C GLN A 319 11.56 2.29 -4.78
N VAL A 320 10.82 1.19 -4.93
CA VAL A 320 9.88 0.69 -3.92
C VAL A 320 10.22 -0.76 -3.60
N GLY A 321 10.13 -1.17 -2.35
CA GLY A 321 10.43 -2.57 -2.04
C GLY A 321 10.28 -3.00 -0.60
N ASN A 322 10.74 -4.22 -0.34
CA ASN A 322 10.82 -4.79 1.00
C ASN A 322 12.26 -5.17 1.31
N THR A 323 12.70 -5.00 2.56
CA THR A 323 14.04 -5.49 2.98
C THR A 323 14.02 -6.92 3.51
N GLY A 324 12.86 -7.44 3.88
CA GLY A 324 12.61 -8.81 4.29
C GLY A 324 12.11 -9.70 3.15
N SER A 325 11.96 -10.99 3.44
CA SER A 325 11.64 -12.02 2.43
C SER A 325 10.22 -11.97 1.88
N TYR A 326 9.29 -11.40 2.66
CA TYR A 326 7.88 -11.29 2.30
C TYR A 326 7.44 -9.83 2.32
N GLY A 327 6.42 -9.52 1.54
CA GLY A 327 5.82 -8.18 1.50
C GLY A 327 5.33 -7.82 0.11
N TYR A 328 4.61 -6.71 0.02
CA TYR A 328 4.19 -6.15 -1.25
C TYR A 328 4.73 -4.74 -1.50
N GLY A 329 4.84 -4.41 -2.78
CA GLY A 329 5.09 -3.05 -3.24
C GLY A 329 3.85 -2.17 -3.05
N THR A 330 2.75 -2.53 -3.71
CA THR A 330 1.45 -1.85 -3.54
C THR A 330 0.30 -2.79 -3.17
N TYR A 331 -0.74 -2.23 -2.54
CA TYR A 331 -2.01 -2.90 -2.30
C TYR A 331 -3.15 -2.05 -2.86
N ALA A 332 -4.00 -2.62 -3.69
CA ALA A 332 -5.08 -1.93 -4.38
C ALA A 332 -6.43 -2.57 -4.04
N ILE A 333 -7.23 -1.89 -3.21
CA ILE A 333 -8.57 -2.35 -2.79
C ILE A 333 -9.68 -1.39 -3.23
N GLY A 334 -10.93 -1.85 -3.18
CA GLY A 334 -12.09 -1.07 -3.62
C GLY A 334 -12.03 -0.71 -5.11
N ASP A 335 -12.11 0.59 -5.38
CA ASP A 335 -12.02 1.24 -6.70
C ASP A 335 -10.70 2.03 -6.85
N ALA A 336 -9.67 1.68 -6.07
CA ALA A 336 -8.39 2.37 -6.07
C ALA A 336 -7.73 2.36 -7.45
N THR A 337 -7.12 3.48 -7.81
CA THR A 337 -6.25 3.61 -8.99
C THR A 337 -4.79 3.63 -8.54
N VAL A 338 -4.00 2.68 -9.02
CA VAL A 338 -2.55 2.59 -8.78
C VAL A 338 -1.80 2.74 -10.10
N ARG A 339 -0.89 3.71 -10.18
CA ARG A 339 -0.07 3.96 -11.38
C ARG A 339 1.41 3.94 -11.03
N VAL A 340 2.19 3.18 -11.77
CA VAL A 340 3.63 3.01 -11.58
C VAL A 340 4.36 3.26 -12.89
N LEU A 341 5.08 4.37 -13.00
CA LEU A 341 5.79 4.77 -14.21
C LEU A 341 7.29 4.89 -13.97
N GLY A 342 8.09 4.34 -14.90
CA GLY A 342 9.56 4.40 -14.87
C GLY A 342 10.21 4.01 -13.54
N SER A 343 9.60 3.08 -12.80
CA SER A 343 9.98 2.80 -11.41
C SER A 343 10.58 1.41 -11.23
N ARG A 344 11.35 1.22 -10.16
CA ARG A 344 11.93 -0.08 -9.80
C ARG A 344 11.27 -0.64 -8.55
N PHE A 345 10.71 -1.84 -8.66
CA PHE A 345 10.12 -2.57 -7.54
C PHE A 345 10.99 -3.76 -7.18
N ASP A 346 11.49 -3.82 -5.95
CA ASP A 346 12.25 -4.94 -5.39
C ASP A 346 11.50 -5.51 -4.18
N VAL A 347 10.57 -6.43 -4.44
CA VAL A 347 9.54 -6.85 -3.49
C VAL A 347 9.74 -8.29 -3.03
N GLY A 348 9.39 -8.56 -1.77
CA GLY A 348 9.50 -9.90 -1.18
C GLY A 348 8.55 -10.89 -1.85
N SER A 349 7.26 -10.53 -1.97
CA SER A 349 6.23 -11.44 -2.48
C SER A 349 5.50 -10.94 -3.72
N TYR A 350 5.03 -9.69 -3.75
CA TYR A 350 4.15 -9.19 -4.83
C TYR A 350 4.46 -7.74 -5.21
N ALA A 351 4.43 -7.42 -6.50
CA ALA A 351 4.51 -6.04 -6.96
C ALA A 351 3.25 -5.28 -6.55
N THR A 352 2.09 -5.88 -6.84
CA THR A 352 0.77 -5.40 -6.39
C THR A 352 -0.08 -6.59 -5.94
N ILE A 353 -0.79 -6.40 -4.83
CA ILE A 353 -1.98 -7.20 -4.51
C ILE A 353 -3.22 -6.43 -4.95
N ILE A 354 -4.04 -7.06 -5.78
CA ILE A 354 -5.26 -6.51 -6.35
C ILE A 354 -6.43 -7.16 -5.61
N ALA A 355 -7.05 -6.41 -4.71
CA ALA A 355 -8.04 -6.91 -3.73
C ALA A 355 -9.43 -6.26 -3.88
N GLY A 356 -9.61 -5.32 -4.80
CA GLY A 356 -10.83 -4.51 -4.91
C GLY A 356 -11.60 -4.77 -6.19
N PRO A 357 -12.94 -4.94 -6.16
CA PRO A 357 -13.72 -5.35 -7.33
C PRO A 357 -13.63 -4.41 -8.54
N ALA A 358 -13.14 -3.18 -8.35
CA ALA A 358 -12.94 -2.19 -9.40
C ALA A 358 -11.53 -1.57 -9.36
N ALA A 359 -10.56 -2.23 -8.73
CA ALA A 359 -9.20 -1.74 -8.65
C ALA A 359 -8.57 -1.64 -10.05
N ASN A 360 -7.92 -0.51 -10.34
CA ASN A 360 -7.27 -0.24 -11.61
C ASN A 360 -5.77 -0.05 -11.39
N VAL A 361 -4.97 -0.94 -11.95
CA VAL A 361 -3.51 -0.95 -11.79
C VAL A 361 -2.83 -0.80 -13.14
N HIS A 362 -1.88 0.12 -13.25
CA HIS A 362 -1.11 0.39 -14.46
C HIS A 362 0.39 0.48 -14.17
N TYR A 363 1.19 -0.25 -14.93
CA TYR A 363 2.64 -0.18 -14.96
C TYR A 363 3.11 0.18 -16.38
N GLY A 364 3.95 1.20 -16.51
CA GLY A 364 4.42 1.71 -17.80
C GLY A 364 5.69 2.54 -17.69
N ASP A 365 6.03 3.25 -18.76
CA ASP A 365 7.22 4.10 -18.82
C ASP A 365 6.91 5.53 -18.33
N SER A 366 7.90 6.22 -17.76
CA SER A 366 7.79 7.61 -17.32
C SER A 366 8.06 8.60 -18.45
N THR A 367 7.37 8.47 -19.58
CA THR A 367 7.56 9.41 -20.70
C THR A 367 7.24 10.84 -20.26
N PRO A 368 7.87 11.87 -20.87
CA PRO A 368 7.61 13.27 -20.53
C PRO A 368 6.12 13.62 -20.60
N GLU A 369 5.40 13.09 -21.61
CA GLU A 369 3.98 13.30 -21.81
C GLU A 369 3.14 12.67 -20.70
N ALA A 370 3.46 11.44 -20.30
CA ALA A 370 2.75 10.73 -19.24
C ALA A 370 2.93 11.43 -17.88
N VAL A 371 4.16 11.85 -17.57
CA VAL A 371 4.46 12.56 -16.32
C VAL A 371 3.82 13.95 -16.30
N ALA A 372 3.82 14.68 -17.42
CA ALA A 372 3.13 15.96 -17.53
C ALA A 372 1.62 15.82 -17.36
N ALA A 373 1.01 14.77 -17.93
CA ALA A 373 -0.40 14.46 -17.74
C ALA A 373 -0.74 14.18 -16.27
N LEU A 374 0.09 13.39 -15.57
CA LEU A 374 -0.08 13.13 -14.14
C LEU A 374 0.09 14.40 -13.29
N ASN A 375 1.04 15.27 -13.62
CA ASN A 375 1.23 16.55 -12.94
C ASN A 375 -0.05 17.41 -13.00
N ALA A 376 -0.71 17.44 -14.15
CA ALA A 376 -1.97 18.15 -14.35
C ALA A 376 -3.16 17.44 -13.66
N GLU A 377 -3.30 16.12 -13.83
CA GLU A 377 -4.42 15.34 -13.26
C GLU A 377 -4.43 15.35 -11.72
N LEU A 378 -3.25 15.23 -11.12
CA LEU A 378 -3.09 15.05 -9.67
C LEU A 378 -2.69 16.33 -8.94
N GLU A 379 -2.55 17.45 -9.68
CA GLU A 379 -2.18 18.76 -9.14
C GLU A 379 -0.85 18.68 -8.34
N LEU A 380 0.16 18.00 -8.90
CA LEU A 380 1.42 17.71 -8.18
C LEU A 380 2.29 18.95 -7.93
N GLY A 381 2.02 20.05 -8.66
CA GLY A 381 2.71 21.31 -8.50
C GLY A 381 4.18 21.28 -8.95
N LEU A 382 4.54 20.38 -9.88
CA LEU A 382 5.88 20.33 -10.46
C LEU A 382 6.08 21.51 -11.44
N SER A 383 7.22 22.18 -11.31
CA SER A 383 7.66 23.20 -12.25
C SER A 383 8.13 22.60 -13.58
N GLU A 384 8.20 23.43 -14.63
CA GLU A 384 8.76 23.02 -15.93
C GLU A 384 10.19 22.46 -15.79
N GLY A 385 11.01 23.06 -14.91
CA GLY A 385 12.35 22.59 -14.63
C GLY A 385 12.39 21.23 -13.94
N GLU A 386 11.46 20.96 -13.03
CA GLU A 386 11.34 19.64 -12.37
C GLU A 386 10.86 18.58 -13.35
N LEU A 387 9.87 18.88 -14.21
CA LEU A 387 9.41 17.98 -15.25
C LEU A 387 10.54 17.64 -16.24
N ALA A 388 11.30 18.65 -16.68
CA ALA A 388 12.43 18.45 -17.59
C ALA A 388 13.58 17.66 -16.94
N ALA A 389 13.70 17.68 -15.61
CA ALA A 389 14.72 16.95 -14.87
C ALA A 389 14.37 15.46 -14.66
N LEU A 390 13.10 15.06 -14.82
CA LEU A 390 12.69 13.67 -14.68
C LEU A 390 13.05 12.89 -15.96
N PRO A 391 13.96 11.90 -15.89
CA PRO A 391 14.30 11.09 -17.05
C PRO A 391 13.15 10.17 -17.44
N ALA A 392 12.97 9.96 -18.74
CA ALA A 392 12.14 8.87 -19.24
C ALA A 392 12.82 7.54 -18.93
N GLN A 393 12.10 6.64 -18.27
CA GLN A 393 12.59 5.33 -17.86
C GLN A 393 11.49 4.29 -17.99
N ASN A 394 11.90 3.03 -18.17
CA ASN A 394 10.98 1.91 -18.14
C ASN A 394 10.79 1.37 -16.71
N THR A 395 9.65 0.75 -16.47
CA THR A 395 9.37 0.13 -15.16
C THR A 395 9.99 -1.27 -15.07
N VAL A 396 10.60 -1.60 -13.94
CA VAL A 396 11.19 -2.92 -13.66
C VAL A 396 10.70 -3.47 -12.33
N VAL A 397 10.13 -4.66 -12.36
CA VAL A 397 9.69 -5.40 -11.17
C VAL A 397 10.59 -6.62 -10.95
N ASN A 398 11.11 -6.76 -9.74
CA ASN A 398 11.78 -7.96 -9.25
C ASN A 398 11.04 -8.48 -8.02
N SER A 399 10.28 -9.57 -8.19
CA SER A 399 9.57 -10.24 -7.10
C SER A 399 10.28 -11.50 -6.65
N GLY A 400 10.45 -11.63 -5.33
CA GLY A 400 10.95 -12.83 -4.67
C GLY A 400 9.99 -14.02 -4.74
N HIS A 401 8.70 -13.79 -5.00
CA HIS A 401 7.69 -14.84 -5.22
C HIS A 401 6.91 -14.58 -6.51
N PHE A 402 5.64 -14.19 -6.41
CA PHE A 402 4.73 -13.99 -7.54
C PHE A 402 4.81 -12.55 -8.07
N GLY A 403 4.59 -12.32 -9.36
CA GLY A 403 4.58 -10.94 -9.88
C GLY A 403 3.44 -10.12 -9.29
N TYR A 404 2.22 -10.58 -9.52
CA TYR A 404 0.98 -9.93 -9.10
C TYR A 404 0.02 -10.96 -8.51
N MET A 405 -0.71 -10.58 -7.46
CA MET A 405 -1.78 -11.41 -6.90
C MET A 405 -3.14 -10.76 -7.14
N PHE A 406 -4.07 -11.50 -7.74
CA PHE A 406 -5.49 -11.18 -7.76
C PHE A 406 -6.18 -11.92 -6.62
N PHE A 407 -6.60 -11.12 -5.65
CA PHE A 407 -7.33 -11.53 -4.46
C PHE A 407 -8.79 -11.04 -4.49
N GLY A 408 -9.04 -9.94 -5.22
CA GLY A 408 -10.35 -9.50 -5.68
C GLY A 408 -10.36 -9.38 -7.21
N ALA A 409 -11.50 -8.99 -7.78
CA ALA A 409 -11.55 -8.66 -9.20
C ALA A 409 -10.67 -7.42 -9.50
N GLY A 410 -10.47 -7.07 -10.77
CA GLY A 410 -9.75 -5.84 -11.12
C GLY A 410 -9.06 -5.87 -12.47
N THR A 411 -8.46 -4.74 -12.82
CA THR A 411 -7.76 -4.54 -14.09
C THR A 411 -6.27 -4.30 -13.86
N LEU A 412 -5.43 -4.94 -14.66
CA LEU A 412 -3.98 -4.72 -14.68
C LEU A 412 -3.54 -4.44 -16.12
N THR A 413 -2.90 -3.28 -16.33
CA THR A 413 -2.30 -2.92 -17.61
C THR A 413 -0.78 -2.83 -17.47
N LEU A 414 -0.05 -3.53 -18.34
CA LEU A 414 1.40 -3.48 -18.45
C LEU A 414 1.77 -3.05 -19.88
N ASP A 415 2.47 -1.94 -20.03
CA ASP A 415 2.88 -1.42 -21.34
C ASP A 415 4.31 -0.82 -21.31
N GLY A 416 4.70 -0.19 -22.42
CA GLY A 416 6.02 0.42 -22.57
C GLY A 416 7.15 -0.63 -22.57
N GLY A 417 8.28 -0.26 -21.99
CA GLY A 417 9.41 -1.16 -21.73
C GLY A 417 9.29 -1.93 -20.42
N THR A 418 8.08 -2.13 -19.86
CA THR A 418 7.90 -2.74 -18.53
C THR A 418 8.46 -4.17 -18.48
N VAL A 419 9.36 -4.44 -17.53
CA VAL A 419 9.96 -5.77 -17.32
C VAL A 419 9.55 -6.36 -15.98
N ILE A 420 8.94 -7.54 -16.00
CA ILE A 420 8.55 -8.27 -14.79
C ILE A 420 9.42 -9.52 -14.63
N ASN A 421 10.19 -9.56 -13.55
CA ASN A 421 10.95 -10.73 -13.11
C ASN A 421 10.31 -11.29 -11.84
N SER A 422 9.85 -12.55 -11.87
CA SER A 422 9.24 -13.21 -10.72
C SER A 422 9.89 -14.57 -10.47
N ALA A 423 10.07 -14.94 -9.20
CA ALA A 423 10.56 -16.29 -8.88
C ALA A 423 9.52 -17.38 -9.17
N LYS A 424 8.25 -17.03 -9.01
CA LYS A 424 7.06 -17.86 -9.25
C LYS A 424 6.27 -17.31 -10.43
N ALA A 425 4.99 -17.64 -10.50
CA ALA A 425 4.13 -17.19 -11.59
C ALA A 425 4.10 -15.66 -11.68
N THR A 426 4.05 -15.13 -12.91
CA THR A 426 3.90 -13.69 -13.11
C THR A 426 2.55 -13.21 -12.57
N PHE A 427 1.47 -13.94 -12.86
CA PHE A 427 0.13 -13.65 -12.38
C PHE A 427 -0.39 -14.84 -11.55
N LEU A 428 -0.61 -14.61 -10.25
CA LEU A 428 -1.35 -15.50 -9.37
C LEU A 428 -2.79 -15.00 -9.28
N ASN A 429 -3.73 -15.72 -9.87
CA ASN A 429 -5.15 -15.42 -9.77
C ASN A 429 -5.84 -16.42 -8.85
N LYS A 430 -6.30 -15.96 -7.67
CA LYS A 430 -7.01 -16.78 -6.68
C LYS A 430 -8.53 -16.78 -6.94
N GLY A 431 -8.92 -17.25 -8.11
CA GLY A 431 -10.33 -17.44 -8.48
C GLY A 431 -11.10 -16.16 -8.78
N GLN A 432 -10.43 -15.09 -9.18
CA GLN A 432 -11.00 -13.77 -9.40
C GLN A 432 -11.32 -13.51 -10.88
N GLN A 433 -12.29 -12.61 -11.10
CA GLN A 433 -12.52 -12.03 -12.42
C GLN A 433 -11.41 -11.02 -12.71
N THR A 434 -10.72 -11.16 -13.83
CA THR A 434 -9.58 -10.29 -14.16
C THR A 434 -9.69 -9.75 -15.56
N ALA A 435 -9.18 -8.54 -15.76
CA ALA A 435 -8.84 -8.02 -17.08
C ALA A 435 -7.36 -7.62 -17.06
N ILE A 436 -6.50 -8.55 -17.46
CA ILE A 436 -5.06 -8.30 -17.63
C ILE A 436 -4.82 -7.91 -19.08
N SER A 437 -4.09 -6.81 -19.31
CA SER A 437 -3.63 -6.39 -20.62
C SER A 437 -2.12 -6.20 -20.57
N VAL A 438 -1.41 -6.84 -21.50
CA VAL A 438 0.03 -6.71 -21.66
C VAL A 438 0.35 -6.36 -23.11
N ASP A 439 0.92 -5.18 -23.32
CA ASP A 439 1.36 -4.70 -24.63
C ASP A 439 2.88 -4.73 -24.73
N GLY A 440 3.40 -5.64 -25.56
CA GLY A 440 4.82 -5.83 -25.83
C GLY A 440 5.36 -4.98 -26.98
N SER A 441 4.53 -4.15 -27.64
CA SER A 441 4.92 -3.36 -28.82
C SER A 441 6.11 -2.42 -28.57
N GLN A 442 6.32 -2.03 -27.31
CA GLN A 442 7.44 -1.20 -26.86
C GLN A 442 8.47 -1.95 -26.00
N GLY A 443 8.40 -3.28 -25.98
CA GLY A 443 9.42 -4.12 -25.37
C GLY A 443 9.10 -4.64 -23.97
N ALA A 444 7.84 -4.64 -23.55
CA ALA A 444 7.41 -5.26 -22.30
C ALA A 444 7.77 -6.76 -22.26
N ARG A 445 8.18 -7.26 -21.08
CA ARG A 445 8.68 -8.63 -20.90
C ARG A 445 8.20 -9.26 -19.60
N LEU A 446 7.82 -10.53 -19.67
CA LEU A 446 7.44 -11.34 -18.52
C LEU A 446 8.44 -12.50 -18.36
N ASN A 447 9.13 -12.55 -17.23
CA ASN A 447 10.23 -13.48 -16.94
C ASN A 447 9.99 -14.29 -15.65
N PRO A 448 8.98 -15.18 -15.60
CA PRO A 448 8.78 -16.06 -14.46
C PRO A 448 9.83 -17.17 -14.42
N ARG A 449 10.56 -17.32 -13.31
CA ARG A 449 11.61 -18.34 -13.16
C ARG A 449 11.07 -19.75 -13.10
N ASN A 450 9.87 -19.95 -12.56
CA ASN A 450 9.21 -21.25 -12.56
C ASN A 450 8.54 -21.59 -13.90
N GLY A 451 8.63 -20.70 -14.90
CA GLY A 451 8.08 -20.91 -16.23
C GLY A 451 6.57 -20.74 -16.32
N ILE A 452 5.88 -20.22 -15.31
CA ILE A 452 4.41 -20.02 -15.34
C ILE A 452 4.10 -18.53 -15.54
N ILE A 453 3.37 -18.19 -16.60
CA ILE A 453 2.90 -16.81 -16.81
C ILE A 453 1.65 -16.56 -15.98
N LEU A 454 0.64 -17.42 -16.08
CA LEU A 454 -0.64 -17.28 -15.36
C LEU A 454 -1.00 -18.58 -14.64
N GLN A 455 -1.21 -18.46 -13.32
CA GLN A 455 -1.75 -19.50 -12.47
C GLN A 455 -3.12 -19.05 -11.95
N LEU A 456 -4.19 -19.58 -12.53
CA LEU A 456 -5.54 -19.45 -11.99
C LEU A 456 -5.82 -20.66 -11.11
N MET A 457 -6.15 -20.43 -9.83
CA MET A 457 -6.42 -21.48 -8.85
C MET A 457 -7.56 -21.08 -7.92
N GLU A 458 -8.10 -22.06 -7.18
CA GLU A 458 -9.06 -21.80 -6.12
C GLU A 458 -8.49 -20.85 -5.06
N LEU A 459 -9.37 -20.11 -4.40
CA LEU A 459 -9.00 -19.29 -3.26
C LEU A 459 -8.60 -20.21 -2.08
N ASP A 460 -7.35 -20.11 -1.69
CA ASP A 460 -6.73 -20.83 -0.56
C ASP A 460 -6.65 -19.97 0.71
N ASP A 461 -7.28 -18.80 0.72
CA ASP A 461 -7.49 -17.99 1.93
C ASP A 461 -8.67 -18.58 2.73
N PRO A 462 -8.44 -19.10 3.96
CA PRO A 462 -9.50 -19.65 4.80
C PRO A 462 -10.38 -18.58 5.48
N GLY A 463 -10.05 -17.31 5.31
CA GLY A 463 -10.70 -16.16 5.90
C GLY A 463 -10.45 -16.02 7.41
N PRO A 464 -10.81 -14.86 7.97
CA PRO A 464 -10.86 -14.69 9.41
C PRO A 464 -12.05 -15.48 10.00
N VAL A 465 -11.89 -15.96 11.23
CA VAL A 465 -12.90 -16.73 11.96
C VAL A 465 -13.45 -15.89 13.11
N ARG A 466 -14.77 -15.92 13.31
CA ARG A 466 -15.40 -15.22 14.42
C ARG A 466 -15.14 -15.94 15.75
N VAL A 467 -14.37 -15.31 16.64
CA VAL A 467 -14.05 -15.82 17.98
C VAL A 467 -14.42 -14.76 19.01
N ASN A 468 -15.27 -15.12 19.98
CA ASN A 468 -15.74 -14.22 21.04
C ASN A 468 -16.26 -12.87 20.53
N GLY A 469 -16.95 -12.90 19.38
CA GLY A 469 -17.54 -11.71 18.76
C GLY A 469 -16.61 -10.92 17.83
N ARG A 470 -15.32 -11.26 17.76
CA ARG A 470 -14.33 -10.59 16.89
C ARG A 470 -13.87 -11.44 15.71
N MET A 471 -13.47 -10.82 14.61
CA MET A 471 -12.92 -11.49 13.43
C MET A 471 -11.40 -11.72 13.59
N MET A 472 -11.01 -12.97 13.85
CA MET A 472 -9.64 -13.35 14.20
C MET A 472 -8.94 -14.08 13.05
N ASN A 473 -7.64 -13.86 12.88
CA ASN A 473 -6.81 -14.48 11.84
C ASN A 473 -6.37 -15.89 12.26
N VAL A 474 -7.33 -16.75 12.60
CA VAL A 474 -7.12 -18.14 13.07
C VAL A 474 -7.73 -19.18 12.14
N GLY A 475 -8.08 -18.77 10.92
CA GLY A 475 -8.56 -19.69 9.88
C GLY A 475 -7.54 -20.79 9.59
N VAL A 476 -8.00 -21.91 9.06
CA VAL A 476 -7.14 -23.00 8.60
C VAL A 476 -7.64 -23.43 7.24
N TYR A 477 -6.80 -23.29 6.22
CA TYR A 477 -7.10 -23.84 4.91
C TYR A 477 -6.91 -25.35 4.96
N THR A 478 -7.82 -26.09 4.33
CA THR A 478 -7.74 -27.54 4.20
C THR A 478 -7.85 -27.90 2.73
N GLU A 479 -6.84 -28.61 2.22
CA GLU A 479 -6.79 -29.07 0.84
C GLU A 479 -7.98 -30.03 0.55
N PRO A 480 -8.76 -29.77 -0.51
CA PRO A 480 -9.79 -30.71 -0.95
C PRO A 480 -9.21 -32.08 -1.36
N THR A 481 -9.73 -33.16 -0.78
CA THR A 481 -9.23 -34.53 -1.02
C THR A 481 -9.92 -35.26 -2.19
N GLY A 482 -11.14 -34.87 -2.55
CA GLY A 482 -11.90 -35.49 -3.65
C GLY A 482 -11.63 -34.87 -5.01
N ASP A 483 -12.16 -35.48 -6.07
CA ASP A 483 -12.21 -34.89 -7.40
C ASP A 483 -13.31 -33.82 -7.50
N PRO A 484 -13.15 -32.79 -8.34
CA PRO A 484 -14.23 -31.83 -8.59
C PRO A 484 -15.43 -32.54 -9.22
N THR A 485 -16.63 -32.26 -8.72
CA THR A 485 -17.89 -32.71 -9.34
C THR A 485 -18.24 -31.76 -10.48
N LYS A 486 -18.59 -32.30 -11.65
CA LYS A 486 -19.03 -31.50 -12.80
C LYS A 486 -20.26 -30.67 -12.43
N ASP A 487 -20.17 -29.37 -12.66
CA ASP A 487 -21.31 -28.45 -12.60
C ASP A 487 -21.99 -28.41 -13.97
N VAL A 488 -23.24 -28.88 -14.03
CA VAL A 488 -24.04 -28.91 -15.26
C VAL A 488 -24.53 -27.53 -15.68
N GLY A 489 -24.54 -26.56 -14.76
CA GLY A 489 -24.94 -25.18 -15.03
C GLY A 489 -23.79 -24.31 -15.55
N PHE A 490 -22.55 -24.82 -15.56
CA PHE A 490 -21.38 -24.08 -15.97
C PHE A 490 -20.85 -24.52 -17.34
N ASP A 491 -20.93 -23.61 -18.31
CA ASP A 491 -20.40 -23.82 -19.66
C ASP A 491 -18.90 -23.51 -19.70
N VAL A 492 -18.09 -24.55 -19.86
CA VAL A 492 -16.63 -24.44 -19.94
C VAL A 492 -16.14 -23.92 -21.31
N THR A 493 -17.03 -23.81 -22.30
CA THR A 493 -16.71 -23.35 -23.67
C THR A 493 -17.08 -21.89 -23.92
N ALA A 494 -17.91 -21.30 -23.04
CA ALA A 494 -18.35 -19.92 -23.13
C ALA A 494 -17.43 -18.95 -22.37
N VAL A 495 -17.41 -17.70 -22.81
CA VAL A 495 -16.82 -16.60 -22.05
C VAL A 495 -17.89 -16.02 -21.14
N HIS A 496 -17.61 -15.96 -19.84
CA HIS A 496 -18.46 -15.39 -18.81
C HIS A 496 -17.89 -14.06 -18.32
N THR A 497 -18.75 -13.18 -17.84
CA THR A 497 -18.33 -11.89 -17.25
C THR A 497 -17.56 -12.04 -15.94
N THR A 498 -17.48 -13.25 -15.38
CA THR A 498 -16.79 -13.57 -14.12
C THR A 498 -15.47 -14.30 -14.33
N ASP A 499 -15.07 -14.54 -15.57
CA ASP A 499 -13.86 -15.31 -15.91
C ASP A 499 -12.56 -14.55 -15.60
N GLY A 500 -11.49 -15.31 -15.41
CA GLY A 500 -10.15 -14.75 -15.39
C GLY A 500 -9.68 -14.51 -16.82
N ALA A 501 -9.65 -13.26 -17.27
CA ALA A 501 -9.25 -12.90 -18.62
C ALA A 501 -7.88 -12.21 -18.67
N ALA A 502 -7.11 -12.53 -19.71
CA ALA A 502 -5.86 -11.87 -20.06
C ALA A 502 -5.71 -11.69 -21.58
N THR A 503 -5.22 -10.53 -21.99
CA THR A 503 -4.91 -10.18 -23.38
C THR A 503 -3.44 -9.82 -23.50
N PHE A 504 -2.78 -10.40 -24.49
CA PHE A 504 -1.37 -10.21 -24.80
C PHE A 504 -1.25 -9.70 -26.23
N THR A 505 -0.60 -8.56 -26.42
CA THR A 505 -0.45 -7.91 -27.72
C THR A 505 1.01 -7.69 -28.04
N SER A 506 1.44 -7.98 -29.27
CA SER A 506 2.79 -7.72 -29.78
C SER A 506 3.92 -8.19 -28.84
N ILE A 507 3.75 -9.37 -28.22
CA ILE A 507 4.66 -9.88 -27.20
C ILE A 507 5.16 -11.30 -27.48
N ALA A 508 6.41 -11.57 -27.10
CA ALA A 508 6.99 -12.91 -27.10
C ALA A 508 6.98 -13.50 -25.69
N LEU A 509 6.26 -14.60 -25.52
CA LEU A 509 6.02 -15.27 -24.25
C LEU A 509 6.67 -16.66 -24.25
N LYS A 510 7.40 -16.95 -23.16
CA LYS A 510 7.90 -18.28 -22.86
C LYS A 510 7.42 -18.68 -21.48
N GLY A 511 6.43 -19.56 -21.43
CA GLY A 511 5.89 -20.08 -20.19
C GLY A 511 4.47 -20.60 -20.33
N ASP A 512 3.99 -21.17 -19.23
CA ASP A 512 2.77 -21.94 -19.16
C ASP A 512 1.61 -21.14 -18.55
N PHE A 513 0.40 -21.58 -18.87
CA PHE A 513 -0.87 -21.01 -18.42
C PHE A 513 -1.73 -22.15 -17.88
N TYR A 514 -2.10 -22.07 -16.61
CA TYR A 514 -2.86 -23.13 -15.94
C TYR A 514 -4.15 -22.61 -15.33
N ASN A 515 -5.26 -23.31 -15.62
CA ASN A 515 -6.52 -23.15 -14.92
C ASN A 515 -6.77 -24.35 -14.00
N GLY A 516 -6.48 -24.19 -12.72
CA GLY A 516 -6.64 -25.17 -11.65
C GLY A 516 -7.97 -25.11 -10.91
N MET A 517 -8.92 -24.30 -11.37
CA MET A 517 -10.20 -24.12 -10.68
C MET A 517 -10.93 -25.46 -10.50
N ARG A 518 -11.60 -25.61 -9.35
CA ARG A 518 -12.42 -26.79 -9.07
C ARG A 518 -13.90 -26.45 -9.28
N LYS A 519 -14.28 -25.21 -9.02
CA LYS A 519 -15.60 -24.60 -9.22
C LYS A 519 -15.59 -23.72 -10.47
N GLY A 520 -16.76 -23.56 -11.08
CA GLY A 520 -16.95 -22.91 -12.39
C GLY A 520 -16.23 -21.58 -12.54
N LYS A 521 -15.16 -21.56 -13.36
CA LYS A 521 -14.49 -20.35 -13.84
C LYS A 521 -13.55 -20.69 -14.99
N ASN A 522 -13.69 -19.99 -16.11
CA ASN A 522 -12.82 -20.19 -17.25
C ASN A 522 -11.62 -19.25 -17.19
N MET A 523 -10.53 -19.71 -17.79
CA MET A 523 -9.38 -18.89 -18.15
C MET A 523 -9.54 -18.50 -19.61
N VAL A 524 -9.65 -17.20 -19.86
CA VAL A 524 -9.90 -16.63 -21.19
C VAL A 524 -8.66 -15.88 -21.65
N LEU A 525 -8.03 -16.37 -22.72
CA LEU A 525 -6.76 -15.85 -23.20
C LEU A 525 -6.90 -15.37 -24.64
N THR A 526 -6.47 -14.13 -24.88
CA THR A 526 -6.35 -13.55 -26.22
C THR A 526 -4.90 -13.19 -26.51
N PHE A 527 -4.41 -13.60 -27.68
CA PHE A 527 -3.06 -13.30 -28.15
C PHE A 527 -3.15 -12.62 -29.52
N ASP A 528 -2.75 -11.37 -29.63
CA ASP A 528 -2.71 -10.61 -30.88
C ASP A 528 -1.27 -10.26 -31.24
N ASP A 529 -0.85 -10.51 -32.48
CA ASP A 529 0.53 -10.26 -32.95
C ASP A 529 1.60 -10.85 -32.01
N SER A 530 1.30 -12.00 -31.41
CA SER A 530 2.09 -12.52 -30.28
C SER A 530 2.63 -13.92 -30.55
N SER A 531 3.81 -14.21 -30.00
CA SER A 531 4.37 -15.57 -30.01
C SER A 531 4.31 -16.15 -28.60
N VAL A 532 3.75 -17.35 -28.46
CA VAL A 532 3.70 -18.07 -27.18
C VAL A 532 4.33 -19.44 -27.33
N LYS A 533 5.26 -19.76 -26.43
CA LYS A 533 5.90 -21.08 -26.34
C LYS A 533 5.70 -21.65 -24.93
N GLY A 534 4.85 -22.65 -24.82
CA GLY A 534 4.45 -23.22 -23.53
C GLY A 534 3.24 -24.14 -23.61
N VAL A 535 2.80 -24.58 -22.43
CA VAL A 535 1.56 -25.30 -22.20
C VAL A 535 0.44 -24.31 -21.84
N ILE A 536 -0.74 -24.47 -22.43
CA ILE A 536 -1.95 -23.71 -22.06
C ILE A 536 -3.02 -24.75 -21.74
N SER A 537 -3.41 -24.90 -20.48
CA SER A 537 -4.19 -26.07 -20.09
C SER A 537 -5.08 -25.88 -18.89
N ALA A 538 -6.22 -26.58 -18.92
CA ALA A 538 -6.89 -26.98 -17.69
C ALA A 538 -5.95 -27.90 -16.88
N SER A 539 -5.96 -27.75 -15.56
CA SER A 539 -5.12 -28.51 -14.65
C SER A 539 -5.85 -28.91 -13.38
N ARG A 540 -5.30 -29.88 -12.67
CA ARG A 540 -5.50 -30.07 -11.24
C ARG A 540 -4.42 -29.28 -10.52
N THR A 541 -4.81 -28.38 -9.63
CA THR A 541 -3.90 -27.76 -8.67
C THR A 541 -3.98 -28.48 -7.34
N GLN A 542 -2.84 -28.65 -6.68
CA GLN A 542 -2.76 -29.23 -5.34
C GLN A 542 -1.60 -28.58 -4.57
N HIS A 543 -1.85 -28.17 -3.33
CA HIS A 543 -0.77 -27.79 -2.42
C HIS A 543 0.04 -29.03 -2.00
N ARG A 544 1.31 -28.80 -1.64
CA ARG A 544 2.17 -29.88 -1.14
C ARG A 544 1.80 -30.36 0.26
N VAL A 545 1.05 -29.54 1.02
CA VAL A 545 0.55 -29.83 2.37
C VAL A 545 -0.97 -29.96 2.35
N SER A 546 -1.52 -30.70 3.32
CA SER A 546 -2.98 -30.87 3.45
C SER A 546 -3.67 -29.73 4.19
N THR A 547 -2.92 -28.92 4.96
CA THR A 547 -3.45 -27.80 5.74
C THR A 547 -2.47 -26.63 5.74
N ILE A 548 -3.02 -25.41 5.77
CA ILE A 548 -2.24 -24.17 5.87
C ILE A 548 -2.85 -23.29 6.97
N ASP A 549 -2.01 -22.84 7.89
CA ASP A 549 -2.31 -21.89 8.96
C ASP A 549 -1.22 -20.81 9.05
N ALA A 550 -1.28 -19.98 10.09
CA ALA A 550 -0.32 -18.90 10.28
C ALA A 550 1.15 -19.36 10.42
N SER A 551 1.43 -20.61 10.78
CA SER A 551 2.79 -21.13 10.96
C SER A 551 3.48 -21.51 9.64
N ASN A 552 2.69 -21.79 8.60
CA ASN A 552 3.17 -22.17 7.27
C ASN A 552 2.51 -21.33 6.16
N PHE A 553 2.17 -20.07 6.44
CA PHE A 553 1.50 -19.15 5.51
C PHE A 553 2.16 -19.05 4.12
N TYR A 554 3.46 -19.31 4.02
CA TYR A 554 4.23 -19.30 2.78
C TYR A 554 3.85 -20.42 1.80
N GLU A 555 2.99 -21.37 2.21
CA GLU A 555 2.40 -22.38 1.32
C GLU A 555 1.26 -21.83 0.45
N LEU A 556 0.73 -20.64 0.79
CA LEU A 556 -0.36 -20.01 0.04
C LEU A 556 0.11 -19.64 -1.38
N GLY A 557 -0.70 -19.99 -2.37
CA GLY A 557 -0.42 -19.86 -3.80
C GLY A 557 0.56 -20.90 -4.36
N GLU A 558 1.26 -21.66 -3.51
CA GLU A 558 2.26 -22.64 -3.92
C GLU A 558 1.61 -23.99 -4.22
N VAL A 559 1.36 -24.24 -5.51
CA VAL A 559 0.67 -25.46 -5.98
C VAL A 559 1.44 -26.16 -7.09
N THR A 560 1.24 -27.47 -7.19
CA THR A 560 1.62 -28.25 -8.37
C THR A 560 0.47 -28.27 -9.37
N ASN A 561 0.76 -27.98 -10.63
CA ASN A 561 -0.19 -28.09 -11.74
C ASN A 561 0.01 -29.42 -12.47
N THR A 562 -1.03 -30.25 -12.53
CA THR A 562 -1.07 -31.47 -13.35
C THR A 562 -2.11 -31.29 -14.45
N THR A 563 -1.69 -31.29 -15.72
CA THR A 563 -2.62 -31.09 -16.83
C THR A 563 -3.61 -32.24 -16.94
N GLN A 564 -4.89 -31.91 -17.13
CA GLN A 564 -5.96 -32.88 -17.28
C GLN A 564 -7.16 -32.24 -18.00
N ALA A 565 -8.08 -33.07 -18.47
CA ALA A 565 -9.31 -32.60 -19.10
C ALA A 565 -10.09 -31.65 -18.16
N ALA A 566 -10.69 -30.62 -18.74
CA ALA A 566 -11.48 -29.64 -17.99
C ALA A 566 -12.73 -30.30 -17.38
N VAL A 567 -13.00 -30.00 -16.12
CA VAL A 567 -14.25 -30.35 -15.44
C VAL A 567 -15.13 -29.11 -15.32
N ASN A 568 -14.69 -28.11 -14.56
CA ASN A 568 -15.37 -26.82 -14.37
C ASN A 568 -14.45 -25.62 -14.68
N ASN A 569 -13.25 -25.92 -15.18
CA ASN A 569 -12.12 -25.01 -15.35
C ASN A 569 -11.77 -24.90 -16.83
N GLY A 570 -12.70 -24.38 -17.62
CA GLY A 570 -12.50 -24.24 -19.05
C GLY A 570 -11.30 -23.36 -19.39
N VAL A 571 -10.72 -23.62 -20.55
CA VAL A 571 -9.63 -22.83 -21.11
C VAL A 571 -10.01 -22.44 -22.52
N VAL A 572 -10.32 -21.15 -22.67
CA VAL A 572 -10.80 -20.53 -23.89
C VAL A 572 -9.67 -19.70 -24.47
N VAL A 573 -9.17 -20.09 -25.64
CA VAL A 573 -8.01 -19.47 -26.28
C VAL A 573 -8.39 -18.86 -27.62
N GLN A 574 -7.99 -17.62 -27.84
CA GLN A 574 -8.03 -16.95 -29.13
C GLN A 574 -6.62 -16.57 -29.56
N LEU A 575 -6.16 -17.12 -30.68
CA LEU A 575 -5.00 -16.63 -31.41
C LEU A 575 -5.49 -15.68 -32.51
N GLY A 576 -5.33 -14.39 -32.27
CA GLY A 576 -5.61 -13.33 -33.23
C GLY A 576 -4.57 -13.24 -34.35
N ALA A 577 -4.65 -12.16 -35.12
CA ALA A 577 -3.83 -11.97 -36.32
C ALA A 577 -2.34 -11.93 -35.97
N GLY A 578 -1.49 -12.49 -36.83
CA GLY A 578 -0.04 -12.56 -36.62
C GLY A 578 0.44 -13.49 -35.49
N SER A 579 -0.46 -14.13 -34.73
CA SER A 579 -0.07 -14.89 -33.55
C SER A 579 0.38 -16.32 -33.85
N THR A 580 1.38 -16.79 -33.10
CA THR A 580 1.91 -18.15 -33.17
C THR A 580 1.95 -18.81 -31.80
N TRP A 581 1.46 -20.04 -31.69
CA TRP A 581 1.64 -20.89 -30.51
C TRP A 581 2.48 -22.13 -30.82
N THR A 582 3.68 -22.19 -30.25
CA THR A 582 4.49 -23.42 -30.19
C THR A 582 4.12 -24.21 -28.93
N VAL A 583 3.31 -25.26 -29.09
CA VAL A 583 2.87 -26.15 -28.00
C VAL A 583 4.06 -26.96 -27.51
N THR A 584 4.40 -26.92 -26.22
CA THR A 584 5.59 -27.65 -25.70
C THR A 584 5.26 -28.90 -24.90
N GLY A 585 3.99 -29.14 -24.59
CA GLY A 585 3.53 -30.29 -23.81
C GLY A 585 2.01 -30.48 -23.94
N THR A 586 1.48 -31.52 -23.30
CA THR A 586 0.05 -31.84 -23.39
C THR A 586 -0.80 -30.71 -22.81
N SER A 587 -1.74 -30.21 -23.62
CA SER A 587 -2.62 -29.09 -23.31
C SER A 587 -4.07 -29.50 -23.47
N TYR A 588 -4.92 -29.14 -22.49
CA TYR A 588 -6.36 -29.39 -22.51
C TYR A 588 -7.11 -28.06 -22.59
N LEU A 589 -7.84 -27.86 -23.69
CA LEU A 589 -8.66 -26.67 -23.93
C LEU A 589 -10.14 -27.04 -24.05
N THR A 590 -10.99 -26.03 -23.97
CA THR A 590 -12.45 -26.18 -24.14
C THR A 590 -12.98 -25.37 -25.31
N LYS A 591 -12.26 -24.32 -25.70
CA LYS A 591 -12.50 -23.58 -26.93
C LYS A 591 -11.20 -23.02 -27.47
N PHE A 592 -11.04 -23.10 -28.79
CA PHE A 592 -9.83 -22.66 -29.49
C PHE A 592 -10.19 -21.99 -30.81
N ALA A 593 -9.90 -20.70 -30.92
CA ALA A 593 -10.15 -19.90 -32.13
C ALA A 593 -8.83 -19.40 -32.74
N LEU A 594 -8.70 -19.50 -34.06
CA LEU A 594 -7.54 -19.05 -34.82
C LEU A 594 -7.96 -18.01 -35.86
N ALA A 595 -7.24 -16.90 -35.94
CA ALA A 595 -7.29 -15.99 -37.08
C ALA A 595 -6.80 -16.66 -38.37
N ALA A 596 -7.06 -16.03 -39.52
CA ALA A 596 -6.76 -16.59 -40.85
C ALA A 596 -5.25 -16.80 -41.10
N ASP A 597 -4.40 -16.12 -40.35
CA ASP A 597 -2.93 -16.14 -40.43
C ASP A 597 -2.28 -16.65 -39.14
N ALA A 598 -3.06 -17.06 -38.14
CA ALA A 598 -2.54 -17.60 -36.88
C ALA A 598 -1.98 -19.02 -37.08
N VAL A 599 -0.91 -19.33 -36.34
CA VAL A 599 -0.16 -20.60 -36.46
C VAL A 599 -0.14 -21.35 -35.13
N VAL A 600 -0.31 -22.67 -35.19
CA VAL A 600 -0.17 -23.58 -34.06
C VAL A 600 0.73 -24.73 -34.48
N GLU A 601 1.80 -24.96 -33.72
CA GLU A 601 2.83 -25.92 -34.10
C GLU A 601 3.44 -26.64 -32.89
N ALA A 602 4.13 -27.74 -33.17
CA ALA A 602 5.01 -28.39 -32.20
C ALA A 602 6.44 -27.83 -32.32
N PRO A 603 7.32 -28.05 -31.32
CA PRO A 603 8.71 -27.65 -31.42
C PRO A 603 9.39 -28.38 -32.57
N ARG A 604 10.44 -27.78 -33.14
CA ARG A 604 11.18 -28.38 -34.26
C ARG A 604 11.56 -29.84 -33.98
N GLY A 605 11.21 -30.73 -34.91
CA GLY A 605 11.49 -32.16 -34.82
C GLY A 605 10.43 -32.97 -34.04
N LYS A 606 9.35 -32.34 -33.60
CA LYS A 606 8.21 -32.97 -32.93
C LYS A 606 6.95 -32.89 -33.77
N LYS A 607 5.98 -33.77 -33.49
CA LYS A 607 4.69 -33.78 -34.15
C LYS A 607 3.60 -33.27 -33.20
N LEU A 608 2.79 -32.34 -33.66
CA LEU A 608 1.56 -31.92 -32.99
C LEU A 608 0.42 -32.85 -33.39
N THR A 609 -0.29 -33.40 -32.42
CA THR A 609 -1.56 -34.10 -32.63
C THR A 609 -2.65 -33.36 -31.87
N VAL A 610 -3.75 -33.03 -32.55
CA VAL A 610 -4.91 -32.38 -31.93
C VAL A 610 -6.11 -33.30 -32.04
N THR A 611 -6.85 -33.45 -30.94
CA THR A 611 -8.16 -34.09 -30.94
C THR A 611 -9.23 -33.11 -30.48
N VAL A 612 -10.43 -33.25 -31.04
CA VAL A 612 -11.65 -32.59 -30.59
C VAL A 612 -12.65 -33.69 -30.30
N ASP A 613 -13.14 -33.76 -29.07
CA ASP A 613 -14.02 -34.82 -28.56
C ASP A 613 -13.48 -36.24 -28.88
N GLY A 614 -12.17 -36.41 -28.69
CA GLY A 614 -11.46 -37.67 -28.95
C GLY A 614 -11.15 -37.97 -30.43
N THR A 615 -11.65 -37.16 -31.36
CA THR A 615 -11.41 -37.35 -32.81
C THR A 615 -10.21 -36.53 -33.26
N VAL A 616 -9.23 -37.18 -33.90
CA VAL A 616 -8.07 -36.47 -34.47
C VAL A 616 -8.57 -35.44 -35.49
N THR A 617 -8.20 -34.18 -35.26
CA THR A 617 -8.71 -33.04 -36.01
C THR A 617 -7.52 -32.27 -36.59
N ALA A 618 -7.57 -32.00 -37.89
CA ALA A 618 -6.63 -31.09 -38.53
C ALA A 618 -6.99 -29.65 -38.15
N VAL A 619 -6.11 -28.99 -37.41
CA VAL A 619 -6.28 -27.57 -37.06
C VAL A 619 -5.91 -26.71 -38.27
N ALA A 620 -6.81 -25.82 -38.66
CA ALA A 620 -6.65 -24.89 -39.76
C ALA A 620 -6.86 -23.45 -39.28
N ALA A 621 -6.09 -22.52 -39.84
CA ALA A 621 -6.26 -21.10 -39.60
C ALA A 621 -7.66 -20.62 -40.05
N GLY A 622 -8.19 -19.58 -39.39
CA GLY A 622 -9.52 -19.03 -39.64
C GLY A 622 -10.68 -19.87 -39.12
N GLN A 623 -10.42 -20.89 -38.28
CA GLN A 623 -11.43 -21.78 -37.72
C GLN A 623 -11.57 -21.62 -36.20
N THR A 624 -12.71 -22.07 -35.68
CA THR A 624 -12.97 -22.18 -34.24
C THR A 624 -13.39 -23.60 -33.91
N TYR A 625 -12.81 -24.13 -32.84
CA TYR A 625 -13.07 -25.44 -32.29
C TYR A 625 -13.63 -25.29 -30.87
N ALA A 626 -14.61 -26.11 -30.51
CA ALA A 626 -15.19 -26.17 -29.17
C ALA A 626 -15.49 -27.63 -28.81
N GLY A 627 -15.39 -27.98 -27.53
CA GLY A 627 -15.52 -29.35 -27.03
C GLY A 627 -14.33 -29.74 -26.16
N ALA A 628 -14.09 -31.03 -25.97
CA ALA A 628 -12.90 -31.52 -25.29
C ALA A 628 -11.72 -31.52 -26.27
N ILE A 629 -10.86 -30.50 -26.18
CA ILE A 629 -9.73 -30.31 -27.10
C ILE A 629 -8.43 -30.73 -26.41
N THR A 630 -7.70 -31.67 -27.00
CA THR A 630 -6.38 -32.09 -26.49
C THR A 630 -5.32 -31.84 -27.55
N LEU A 631 -4.25 -31.14 -27.18
CA LEU A 631 -3.06 -30.98 -28.00
C LEU A 631 -1.91 -31.77 -27.37
N THR A 632 -1.27 -32.64 -28.14
CA THR A 632 -0.17 -33.50 -27.66
C THR A 632 1.05 -33.37 -28.57
N VAL A 633 2.23 -33.31 -27.97
CA VAL A 633 3.52 -33.21 -28.66
C VAL A 633 4.25 -34.55 -28.54
N GLY A 634 4.50 -35.22 -29.67
CA GLY A 634 5.22 -36.50 -29.77
C GLY A 634 6.62 -36.35 -30.37
#